data_AF-A0A2H5W4X0-F1
#
_entry.id   AF-A0A2H5W4X0-F1
#
_cell.length_a   1.000
_cell.length_b   1.000
_cell.length_c   1.000
_cell.angle_alpha   90.00
_cell.angle_beta   90.00
_cell.angle_gamma   90.00
#
_symmetry.space_group_name_H-M   'P 1'
#
loop_
_entity.id
_entity.type
_entity.pdbx_description
1 polymer ?
#
loop_
_entity_poly.entity_id
_entity_poly.type
_entity_poly.pdbx_seq_one_letter_code
_entity_poly.pdbx_strand_id
1 'polypeptide(L)'
;MVPYYVWASRLQWQSRILFDKVRRGVIAWFQSDGSSARRGDCMRCGACCKIIYRCPFYAERADGTGVCRIYHVRPRPCQLFPRHPRDLLSVPMCSYWFDDGGRS
;
A
#
# COMPACT_ATOMS: atom_id res chain seq x y z
N MET A 1 -55.78 -6.48 15.34
CA MET A 1 -55.09 -6.12 14.08
C MET A 1 -54.27 -4.85 14.28
N VAL A 2 -53.00 -4.99 14.70
CA VAL A 2 -51.88 -4.04 14.50
C VAL A 2 -50.60 -4.92 14.53
N PRO A 3 -49.62 -4.74 13.63
CA PRO A 3 -48.82 -5.84 13.10
C PRO A 3 -47.52 -6.17 13.85
N TYR A 4 -47.14 -7.45 13.69
CA TYR A 4 -46.05 -8.27 14.22
C TYR A 4 -44.59 -7.81 13.97
N TYR A 5 -44.34 -6.58 13.54
CA TYR A 5 -43.03 -6.17 12.99
C TYR A 5 -42.04 -5.54 13.98
N VAL A 6 -42.34 -5.45 15.28
CA VAL A 6 -41.52 -4.63 16.20
C VAL A 6 -40.67 -5.43 17.20
N TRP A 7 -40.57 -6.77 17.10
CA TRP A 7 -39.88 -7.57 18.14
C TRP A 7 -38.89 -8.66 17.66
N ALA A 8 -38.47 -8.64 16.39
CA ALA A 8 -37.36 -9.46 15.91
C ALA A 8 -36.48 -8.54 15.04
N SER A 9 -35.22 -8.25 15.32
CA SER A 9 -34.18 -9.24 15.58
C SER A 9 -32.82 -8.53 15.68
N ARG A 10 -32.36 -8.26 16.90
CA ARG A 10 -30.96 -7.87 17.18
C ARG A 10 -29.96 -8.97 16.73
N LEU A 11 -30.47 -10.18 16.45
CA LEU A 11 -29.75 -11.31 15.85
C LEU A 11 -29.52 -11.21 14.33
N GLN A 12 -30.32 -10.48 13.55
CA GLN A 12 -30.12 -10.36 12.10
C GLN A 12 -29.01 -9.35 11.73
N TRP A 13 -28.58 -8.51 12.68
CA TRP A 13 -27.58 -7.47 12.46
C TRP A 13 -26.14 -7.96 12.73
N GLN A 14 -25.95 -8.94 13.62
CA GLN A 14 -24.62 -9.47 13.94
C GLN A 14 -24.06 -10.43 12.88
N SER A 15 -24.92 -11.12 12.12
CA SER A 15 -24.49 -12.05 11.06
C SER A 15 -23.89 -11.34 9.84
N ARG A 16 -24.36 -10.13 9.50
CA ARG A 16 -23.82 -9.34 8.39
C ARG A 16 -22.41 -8.82 8.65
N ILE A 17 -22.09 -8.47 9.90
CA ILE A 17 -20.76 -7.99 10.31
C ILE A 17 -19.74 -9.14 10.26
N LEU A 18 -20.14 -10.33 10.71
CA LEU A 18 -19.32 -11.54 10.63
C LEU A 18 -19.05 -11.94 9.17
N PHE A 19 -20.07 -11.97 8.32
CA PHE A 19 -19.90 -12.25 6.89
C PHE A 19 -19.02 -11.21 6.19
N ASP A 20 -19.14 -9.93 6.52
CA ASP A 20 -18.28 -8.89 5.94
C ASP A 20 -16.83 -9.01 6.42
N LYS A 21 -16.60 -9.42 7.68
CA LYS A 21 -15.26 -9.76 8.20
C LYS A 21 -14.66 -10.99 7.52
N VAL A 22 -15.44 -12.05 7.32
CA VAL A 22 -14.98 -13.27 6.62
C VAL A 22 -14.67 -12.95 5.16
N ARG A 23 -15.57 -12.23 4.47
CA ARG A 23 -15.37 -11.79 3.08
C ARG A 23 -14.11 -10.92 2.94
N ARG A 24 -13.91 -9.93 3.82
CA ARG A 24 -12.69 -9.10 3.84
C ARG A 24 -11.44 -9.91 4.14
N GLY A 25 -11.52 -10.87 5.06
CA GLY A 25 -10.44 -11.81 5.34
C GLY A 25 -10.07 -12.61 4.08
N VAL A 26 -11.04 -13.26 3.44
CA VAL A 26 -10.83 -14.07 2.23
C VAL A 26 -10.23 -13.24 1.09
N ILE A 27 -10.70 -12.01 0.86
CA ILE A 27 -10.12 -11.11 -0.16
C ILE A 27 -8.68 -10.71 0.19
N ALA A 28 -8.37 -10.47 1.47
CA ALA A 28 -7.01 -10.16 1.90
C ALA A 28 -6.05 -11.36 1.74
N TRP A 29 -6.55 -12.59 1.88
CA TRP A 29 -5.78 -13.82 1.62
C TRP A 29 -5.54 -14.07 0.12
N PHE A 30 -6.48 -13.70 -0.74
CA PHE A 30 -6.40 -13.92 -2.19
C PHE A 30 -5.78 -12.77 -2.99
N GLN A 31 -5.43 -11.64 -2.37
CA GLN A 31 -4.58 -10.64 -3.02
C GLN A 31 -3.14 -11.17 -3.06
N SER A 32 -2.92 -12.12 -3.97
CA SER A 32 -1.59 -12.49 -4.44
C SER A 32 -0.90 -11.20 -4.85
N ASP A 33 0.25 -10.92 -4.23
CA ASP A 33 1.07 -9.76 -4.51
C ASP A 33 1.12 -9.50 -6.02
N GLY A 34 0.34 -8.51 -6.46
CA GLY A 34 0.39 -8.01 -7.82
C GLY A 34 1.69 -7.24 -7.98
N SER A 35 2.81 -7.96 -8.01
CA SER A 35 4.06 -7.49 -8.57
C SER A 35 3.82 -7.37 -10.07
N SER A 36 3.06 -6.35 -10.47
CA SER A 36 3.27 -5.71 -11.75
C SER A 36 4.79 -5.52 -11.85
N ALA A 37 5.41 -6.12 -12.86
CA ALA A 37 6.84 -6.35 -12.93
C ALA A 37 7.61 -5.01 -12.83
N ARG A 38 7.90 -4.58 -11.60
CA ARG A 38 8.70 -3.38 -11.38
C ARG A 38 10.13 -3.70 -11.77
N ARG A 39 10.75 -2.78 -12.48
CA ARG A 39 12.13 -2.87 -12.93
C ARG A 39 12.91 -1.68 -12.40
N GLY A 40 14.23 -1.83 -12.43
CA GLY A 40 15.17 -0.85 -11.90
C GLY A 40 15.55 -1.09 -10.45
N ASP A 41 16.39 -0.19 -9.96
CA ASP A 41 16.99 -0.24 -8.63
C ASP A 41 16.81 1.07 -7.89
N CYS A 42 16.89 1.02 -6.56
CA CYS A 42 16.76 2.21 -5.73
C CYS A 42 18.00 3.12 -5.89
N MET A 43 17.84 4.25 -6.59
CA MET A 43 18.90 5.26 -6.74
C MET A 43 19.11 6.17 -5.51
N ARG A 44 18.49 5.84 -4.37
CA ARG A 44 18.56 6.65 -3.12
C ARG A 44 18.15 8.12 -3.30
N CYS A 45 17.21 8.41 -4.19
CA CYS A 45 16.70 9.78 -4.42
C CYS A 45 15.96 10.39 -3.21
N GLY A 46 15.55 9.58 -2.23
CA GLY A 46 14.87 10.04 -1.02
C GLY A 46 13.39 10.44 -1.24
N ALA A 47 12.89 10.45 -2.47
CA ALA A 47 11.51 10.83 -2.78
C ALA A 47 10.48 9.97 -2.04
N CYS A 48 10.67 8.64 -2.02
CA CYS A 48 9.80 7.71 -1.30
C CYS A 48 9.80 7.91 0.23
N CYS A 49 10.86 8.48 0.79
CA CYS A 49 10.96 8.78 2.22
C CYS A 49 10.21 10.06 2.62
N LYS A 50 9.63 10.79 1.65
CA LYS A 50 8.97 12.09 1.84
C LYS A 50 7.49 12.11 1.38
N ILE A 51 6.98 11.03 0.79
CA ILE A 51 5.65 11.01 0.11
C ILE A 51 4.50 11.44 1.03
N ILE A 52 4.40 10.88 2.23
CA ILE A 52 3.30 11.16 3.17
C ILE A 52 3.78 12.10 4.28
N TYR A 53 4.95 11.79 4.82
CA TYR A 53 5.62 12.58 5.85
C TYR A 53 7.12 12.36 5.72
N ARG A 54 7.92 13.20 6.38
CA ARG A 54 9.36 13.05 6.43
C ARG A 54 9.72 11.86 7.32
N CYS A 55 10.19 10.76 6.72
CA CYS A 55 10.60 9.57 7.45
C CYS A 55 11.68 9.90 8.50
N PRO A 56 11.53 9.49 9.77
CA PRO A 56 12.49 9.79 10.83
C PRO A 56 13.86 9.15 10.59
N PHE A 57 13.93 8.10 9.77
CA PHE A 57 15.18 7.42 9.42
C PHE A 57 15.90 8.05 8.22
N TYR A 58 15.29 9.01 7.53
CA TYR A 58 15.90 9.73 6.42
C TYR A 58 16.67 10.95 6.94
N ALA A 59 17.98 10.95 6.74
CA ALA A 59 18.85 12.07 7.06
C ALA A 59 19.11 12.88 5.79
N GLU A 60 18.71 14.14 5.77
CA GLU A 60 18.98 15.06 4.67
C GLU A 60 20.14 15.98 5.07
N ARG A 61 21.06 16.19 4.13
CA ARG A 61 22.18 17.12 4.26
C ARG A 61 21.81 18.48 3.70
N ALA A 62 22.58 19.50 4.07
CA ALA A 62 22.41 20.87 3.59
C ALA A 62 22.47 20.98 2.06
N ASP A 63 23.23 20.09 1.41
CA ASP A 63 23.41 20.05 -0.05
C ASP A 63 22.21 19.43 -0.80
N GLY A 64 21.08 19.16 -0.11
CA GLY A 64 19.89 18.54 -0.68
C GLY A 64 20.00 17.03 -0.93
N THR A 65 21.17 16.44 -0.72
CA THR A 65 21.34 14.98 -0.72
C THR A 65 20.84 14.37 0.59
N GLY A 66 20.33 13.14 0.55
CA GLY A 66 19.97 12.46 1.79
C GLY A 66 20.18 10.96 1.75
N VAL A 67 20.25 10.36 2.93
CA VAL A 67 20.57 8.96 3.12
C VAL A 67 19.57 8.31 4.08
N CYS A 68 19.09 7.13 3.69
CA CYS A 68 18.30 6.29 4.58
C CYS A 68 19.23 5.55 5.55
N ARG A 69 19.11 5.85 6.85
CA ARG A 69 19.95 5.23 7.90
C ARG A 69 19.71 3.72 8.04
N ILE A 70 18.51 3.26 7.69
CA ILE A 70 18.09 1.85 7.80
C ILE A 70 18.02 1.14 6.44
N TYR A 71 18.82 1.56 5.46
CA TYR A 71 18.72 1.05 4.08
C TYR A 71 18.82 -0.48 3.98
N HIS A 72 19.70 -1.10 4.77
CA HIS A 72 19.90 -2.55 4.78
C HIS A 72 18.82 -3.33 5.52
N VAL A 73 18.08 -2.67 6.43
CA VAL A 73 17.02 -3.27 7.25
C VAL A 73 15.67 -2.61 6.96
N ARG A 74 15.46 -2.19 5.71
CA ARG A 74 14.24 -1.52 5.26
C ARG A 74 13.02 -2.40 5.58
N PRO A 75 11.94 -1.85 6.16
CA PRO A 75 10.73 -2.63 6.37
C PRO A 75 10.09 -2.98 5.03
N ARG A 76 9.27 -4.04 4.99
CA ARG A 76 8.59 -4.55 3.78
C ARG A 76 7.94 -3.44 2.93
N PRO A 77 7.24 -2.43 3.48
CA PRO A 77 6.66 -1.35 2.67
C PRO A 77 7.70 -0.56 1.87
N CYS A 78 8.85 -0.23 2.47
CA CYS A 78 9.94 0.48 1.80
C CYS A 78 10.64 -0.40 0.76
N GLN A 79 10.70 -1.71 0.98
CA GLN A 79 11.27 -2.64 0.01
C GLN A 79 10.36 -2.84 -1.19
N LEU A 80 9.05 -2.90 -0.98
CA LEU A 80 8.04 -3.16 -2.01
C LEU A 80 7.66 -1.90 -2.80
N PHE A 81 8.03 -0.71 -2.32
CA PHE A 81 7.79 0.54 -3.03
C PHE A 81 8.70 0.67 -4.27
N PRO A 82 8.19 1.12 -5.42
CA PRO A 82 6.77 1.34 -5.74
C PRO A 82 6.04 0.01 -5.96
N ARG A 83 4.78 -0.09 -5.52
CA ARG A 83 3.97 -1.30 -5.65
C ARG A 83 3.05 -1.24 -6.88
N HIS A 84 2.63 -0.03 -7.27
CA HIS A 84 1.80 0.21 -8.46
C HIS A 84 2.40 1.36 -9.29
N PRO A 85 2.22 1.39 -10.62
CA PRO A 85 2.63 2.52 -11.47
C PRO A 85 2.14 3.89 -10.99
N ARG A 86 0.98 3.91 -10.31
CA ARG A 86 0.39 5.13 -9.72
C ARG A 86 1.26 5.72 -8.60
N ASP A 87 2.05 4.90 -7.90
CA ASP A 87 2.94 5.38 -6.85
C ASP A 87 4.03 6.28 -7.42
N LEU A 88 4.49 6.03 -8.65
CA LEU A 88 5.50 6.83 -9.35
C LEU A 88 5.02 8.25 -9.66
N LEU A 89 3.70 8.48 -9.78
CA LEU A 89 3.13 9.81 -10.00
C LEU A 89 3.47 10.77 -8.85
N SER A 90 3.62 10.24 -7.63
CA SER A 90 4.02 11.02 -6.45
C SER A 90 5.54 11.24 -6.34
N VAL A 91 6.34 10.53 -7.13
CA VAL A 91 7.81 10.53 -7.08
C VAL A 91 8.41 10.50 -8.50
N PRO A 92 8.25 11.56 -9.30
CA PRO A 92 8.66 11.56 -10.71
C PRO A 92 10.16 11.36 -10.92
N MET A 93 10.98 11.66 -9.91
CA MET A 93 12.44 11.50 -9.91
C MET A 93 12.93 10.09 -9.49
N CYS A 94 12.03 9.11 -9.39
CA CYS A 94 12.36 7.76 -8.98
C CYS A 94 12.81 6.92 -10.19
N SER A 95 13.91 6.17 -10.03
CA SER A 95 14.49 5.31 -11.07
C SER A 95 13.74 3.99 -11.31
N TYR A 96 12.65 3.73 -10.59
CA TYR A 96 11.83 2.54 -10.82
C TYR A 96 10.84 2.78 -11.95
N TRP A 97 10.57 1.75 -12.75
CA TRP A 97 9.52 1.77 -13.78
C TRP A 97 8.76 0.44 -13.79
N PHE A 98 7.66 0.40 -14.51
CA PHE A 98 6.85 -0.80 -14.70
C PHE A 98 6.82 -1.14 -16.18
N ASP A 99 6.98 -2.42 -16.51
CA ASP A 99 6.75 -2.89 -17.88
C ASP A 99 5.23 -2.92 -18.11
N ASP A 100 4.74 -2.32 -19.19
CA ASP A 100 3.32 -2.27 -19.57
C ASP A 100 2.79 -3.63 -20.07
N GLY A 101 3.28 -4.75 -19.51
CA GLY A 101 2.78 -6.10 -19.72
C GLY A 101 2.27 -6.40 -21.12
N GLY A 102 3.08 -6.13 -22.16
CA GLY A 102 2.82 -6.54 -23.54
C GLY A 102 1.40 -6.30 -24.05
N ARG A 103 0.96 -5.04 -24.15
CA ARG A 103 -0.12 -4.68 -25.07
C ARG A 103 0.39 -3.69 -26.12
N SER A 104 1.10 -4.23 -27.11
CA SER A 104 1.19 -3.67 -28.46
C SER A 104 0.05 -4.24 -29.30
#